data_AF-A0A662TBM8-F1
#
_entry.id   AF-A0A662TBM8-F1
#
_cell.length_a   1.000
_cell.length_b   1.000
_cell.length_c   1.000
_cell.angle_alpha   90.00
_cell.angle_beta   90.00
_cell.angle_gamma   90.00
#
_symmetry.space_group_name_H-M   'P 1'
#
loop_
_entity.id
_entity.type
_entity.pdbx_description
1 polymer ?
#
loop_
_entity_poly.entity_id
_entity_poly.type
_entity_poly.pdbx_seq_one_letter_code
_entity_poly.pdbx_strand_id
1 'polypeptide(L)'
;MSINKRVVNDFDLESIKDFRDLLAQYEDSGGFMAKKLGEAYKIVRDMYVNRDEYTIFLSFPADVVATGLRGVLRSMVKNKMVDIIVTTCGS
;
A
#
# COMPACT_ATOMS: atom_id res chain seq x y z
N MET A 1 -17.34 7.36 -22.28
CA MET A 1 -16.76 6.77 -21.06
C MET A 1 -15.78 5.69 -21.50
N SER A 2 -14.48 6.00 -21.55
CA SER A 2 -13.47 5.02 -21.98
C SER A 2 -13.26 4.02 -20.86
N ILE A 3 -13.61 2.76 -21.08
CA ILE A 3 -13.31 1.67 -20.16
C ILE A 3 -11.79 1.49 -20.26
N ASN A 4 -11.06 1.79 -19.17
CA ASN A 4 -9.62 1.55 -19.10
C ASN A 4 -9.37 0.03 -19.18
N LYS A 5 -9.22 -0.49 -20.41
CA LYS A 5 -9.00 -1.91 -20.71
C LYS A 5 -7.51 -2.24 -20.53
N ARG A 6 -7.02 -2.22 -19.29
CA ARG A 6 -5.73 -2.88 -19.01
C ARG A 6 -5.90 -4.38 -19.28
N VAL A 7 -5.02 -4.92 -20.13
CA VAL A 7 -4.98 -6.34 -20.46
C VAL A 7 -4.53 -7.11 -19.21
N VAL A 8 -5.13 -8.28 -19.00
CA VAL A 8 -4.73 -9.20 -17.92
C VAL A 8 -3.46 -9.91 -18.37
N ASN A 9 -2.41 -9.85 -17.56
CA ASN A 9 -1.15 -10.54 -17.80
C ASN A 9 -0.93 -11.64 -16.76
N ASP A 10 -0.51 -12.82 -17.21
CA ASP A 10 -0.16 -13.93 -16.32
C ASP A 10 1.14 -13.64 -15.56
N PHE A 11 1.31 -14.31 -14.42
CA PHE A 11 2.55 -14.23 -13.65
C PHE A 11 3.69 -14.95 -14.37
N ASP A 12 4.82 -14.28 -14.48
CA ASP A 12 6.08 -14.90 -14.85
C ASP A 12 6.93 -15.07 -13.59
N LEU A 13 6.96 -16.29 -13.07
CA LEU A 13 7.66 -16.60 -11.82
C LEU A 13 9.18 -16.58 -11.96
N GLU A 14 9.72 -16.73 -13.16
CA GLU A 14 11.17 -16.72 -13.39
C GLU A 14 11.74 -15.29 -13.32
N SER A 15 10.93 -14.28 -13.61
CA SER A 15 11.33 -12.87 -13.51
C SER A 15 11.19 -12.27 -12.10
N ILE A 16 10.54 -12.96 -11.16
CA ILE A 16 10.36 -12.48 -9.78
C ILE A 16 11.64 -12.75 -8.96
N LYS A 17 12.39 -11.70 -8.64
CA LYS A 17 13.59 -11.79 -7.82
C LYS A 17 13.33 -11.35 -6.38
N ASP A 18 12.39 -10.43 -6.20
CA ASP A 18 11.97 -9.98 -4.88
C ASP A 18 10.47 -9.60 -4.84
N PHE A 19 10.02 -9.19 -3.65
CA PHE A 19 8.62 -8.86 -3.39
C PHE A 19 8.08 -7.68 -4.23
N ARG A 20 8.95 -6.77 -4.69
CA ARG A 20 8.55 -5.63 -5.53
C ARG A 20 8.21 -6.08 -6.94
N ASP A 21 8.93 -7.09 -7.46
CA ASP A 21 8.63 -7.68 -8.76
C ASP A 21 7.26 -8.36 -8.73
N LEU A 22 6.95 -9.08 -7.64
CA LEU A 22 5.64 -9.67 -7.41
C LEU A 22 4.52 -8.60 -7.36
N LEU A 23 4.73 -7.52 -6.61
CA LEU A 23 3.75 -6.42 -6.50
C LEU A 23 3.55 -5.66 -7.82
N ALA A 24 4.59 -5.57 -8.66
CA ALA A 24 4.48 -5.01 -10.00
C ALA A 24 3.59 -5.90 -10.88
N GLN A 25 3.82 -7.22 -10.88
CA GLN A 25 2.97 -8.16 -11.61
C GLN A 25 1.54 -8.19 -11.06
N TYR A 26 1.32 -7.93 -9.76
CA TYR A 26 -0.02 -7.79 -9.17
C TYR A 26 -0.82 -6.65 -9.82
N GLU A 27 -0.20 -5.52 -10.19
CA GLU A 27 -0.89 -4.40 -10.88
C GLU A 27 -1.49 -4.85 -12.22
N ASP A 28 -0.79 -5.73 -12.92
CA ASP A 28 -1.08 -6.18 -14.28
C ASP A 28 -1.83 -7.52 -14.34
N SER A 29 -1.93 -8.25 -13.22
CA SER A 29 -2.60 -9.55 -13.15
C SER A 29 -4.12 -9.48 -13.26
N GLY A 30 -4.69 -8.27 -13.24
CA GLY A 30 -6.12 -8.04 -13.26
C GLY A 30 -6.85 -8.48 -11.98
N GLY A 31 -8.06 -7.93 -11.80
CA GLY A 31 -9.09 -8.43 -10.86
C GLY A 31 -8.79 -8.44 -9.34
N PHE A 32 -9.86 -8.41 -8.55
CA PHE A 32 -9.86 -8.76 -7.12
C PHE A 32 -8.78 -8.08 -6.25
N MET A 33 -8.11 -8.85 -5.38
CA MET A 33 -7.22 -8.32 -4.34
C MET A 33 -5.77 -8.13 -4.79
N ALA A 34 -5.26 -8.97 -5.69
CA ALA A 34 -3.90 -8.85 -6.21
C ALA A 34 -3.69 -7.47 -6.83
N LYS A 35 -4.55 -7.10 -7.79
CA LYS A 35 -4.54 -5.78 -8.40
C LYS A 35 -4.60 -4.63 -7.40
N LYS A 36 -5.50 -4.71 -6.42
CA LYS A 36 -5.63 -3.67 -5.39
C LYS A 36 -4.37 -3.52 -4.55
N LEU A 37 -3.68 -4.61 -4.25
CA LEU A 37 -2.44 -4.57 -3.48
C LEU A 37 -1.28 -3.99 -4.29
N GLY A 38 -1.16 -4.34 -5.58
CA GLY A 38 -0.18 -3.74 -6.49
C GLY A 38 -0.40 -2.23 -6.67
N GLU A 39 -1.65 -1.82 -6.89
CA GLU A 39 -2.04 -0.41 -6.98
C GLU A 39 -1.77 0.34 -5.67
N ALA A 40 -2.14 -0.23 -4.51
CA ALA A 40 -1.88 0.36 -3.20
C ALA A 40 -0.38 0.55 -2.94
N TYR A 41 0.45 -0.44 -3.29
CA TYR A 41 1.91 -0.32 -3.18
C TYR A 41 2.44 0.86 -3.99
N LYS A 42 1.99 1.01 -5.24
CA LYS A 42 2.40 2.11 -6.12
C LYS A 42 2.02 3.47 -5.53
N ILE A 43 0.78 3.62 -5.05
CA ILE A 43 0.29 4.86 -4.44
C ILE A 43 1.10 5.20 -3.18
N VAL A 44 1.28 4.23 -2.26
CA VAL A 44 2.02 4.46 -1.01
C VAL A 44 3.49 4.77 -1.30
N ARG A 45 4.11 4.11 -2.29
CA ARG A 45 5.48 4.38 -2.70
C ARG A 45 5.62 5.80 -3.26
N ASP A 46 4.69 6.23 -4.11
CA ASP A 46 4.67 7.58 -4.66
C ASP A 46 4.56 8.65 -3.56
N MET A 47 3.62 8.47 -2.62
CA MET A 47 3.48 9.33 -1.44
C MET A 47 4.76 9.40 -0.60
N TYR A 48 5.50 8.29 -0.49
CA TYR A 48 6.73 8.24 0.30
C TYR A 48 7.93 8.85 -0.43
N VAL A 49 8.07 8.61 -1.74
CA VAL A 49 9.19 9.13 -2.54
C VAL A 49 9.05 10.64 -2.73
N ASN A 50 7.83 11.12 -3.01
CA ASN A 50 7.53 12.53 -3.24
C ASN A 50 6.93 13.19 -1.98
N ARG A 51 7.42 12.81 -0.79
CA ARG A 51 6.81 13.16 0.50
C ARG A 51 6.62 14.66 0.70
N ASP A 52 7.54 15.49 0.21
CA ASP A 52 7.47 16.94 0.37
C ASP A 52 6.28 17.58 -0.39
N GLU A 53 5.66 16.84 -1.32
CA GLU A 53 4.48 17.26 -2.07
C GLU A 53 3.16 16.84 -1.40
N TYR A 54 3.20 15.99 -0.37
CA TYR A 54 2.03 15.39 0.24
C TYR A 54 1.91 15.67 1.74
N THR A 55 0.68 15.83 2.21
CA THR A 55 0.33 15.67 3.63
C THR A 55 -0.33 14.31 3.82
N ILE A 56 0.34 13.39 4.51
CA ILE A 56 -0.06 12.00 4.63
C ILE A 56 -0.93 11.81 5.88
N PHE A 57 -2.21 11.48 5.64
CA PHE A 57 -3.16 11.10 6.67
C PHE A 57 -3.23 9.57 6.78
N LEU A 58 -3.08 9.05 8.00
CA LEU A 58 -3.30 7.64 8.30
C LEU A 58 -4.49 7.50 9.25
N SER A 59 -5.58 6.87 8.80
CA SER A 59 -6.73 6.56 9.65
C SER A 59 -6.93 5.07 9.84
N PHE A 60 -7.20 4.65 11.08
CA PHE A 60 -7.51 3.25 11.39
C PHE A 60 -8.39 3.12 12.65
N PRO A 61 -9.24 2.08 12.73
CA PRO A 61 -9.94 1.72 13.96
C PRO A 61 -8.99 1.09 15.02
N ALA A 62 -9.41 1.09 16.29
CA ALA A 62 -8.58 0.64 17.42
C ALA A 62 -8.17 -0.84 17.38
N ASP A 63 -8.94 -1.70 16.71
CA ASP A 63 -8.65 -3.13 16.59
C ASP A 63 -7.29 -3.41 15.93
N VAL A 64 -6.87 -2.58 14.96
CA VAL A 64 -5.57 -2.71 14.29
C VAL A 64 -4.41 -2.62 15.31
N VAL A 65 -4.55 -1.77 16.33
CA VAL A 65 -3.55 -1.59 17.38
C VAL A 65 -3.49 -2.77 18.35
N ALA A 66 -4.61 -3.49 18.52
CA ALA A 66 -4.67 -4.71 19.32
C ALA A 66 -3.95 -5.90 18.67
N THR A 67 -3.52 -5.77 17.40
CA THR A 67 -2.79 -6.82 16.66
C THR A 67 -1.28 -6.54 16.56
N GLY A 68 -0.55 -7.46 15.93
CA GLY A 68 0.87 -7.25 15.58
C GLY A 68 1.13 -6.05 14.66
N LEU A 69 0.12 -5.53 13.96
CA LEU A 69 0.25 -4.36 13.09
C LEU A 69 0.63 -3.09 13.87
N ARG A 70 0.41 -3.05 15.18
CA ARG A 70 0.94 -1.98 16.05
C ARG A 70 2.44 -1.75 15.87
N GLY A 71 3.22 -2.80 15.59
CA GLY A 71 4.66 -2.67 15.30
C GLY A 71 4.95 -1.90 14.01
N VAL A 72 4.11 -2.07 12.99
CA VAL A 72 4.17 -1.32 11.73
C VAL A 72 3.78 0.14 11.97
N LEU A 73 2.64 0.39 12.63
CA LEU A 73 2.18 1.73 12.98
C LEU A 73 3.24 2.51 13.78
N ARG A 74 3.84 1.87 14.79
CA ARG A 74 4.94 2.45 15.57
C ARG A 74 6.11 2.84 14.67
N SER A 75 6.49 1.99 13.73
CA SER A 75 7.61 2.25 12.82
C SER A 75 7.32 3.42 11.88
N MET A 76 6.09 3.50 11.36
CA MET A 76 5.65 4.60 10.52
C MET A 76 5.72 5.94 11.26
N VAL A 77 5.26 5.98 12.52
CA VAL A 77 5.35 7.19 13.36
C VAL A 77 6.79 7.53 13.70
N LYS A 78 7.58 6.56 14.18
CA LYS A 78 8.97 6.77 14.57
C LYS A 78 9.82 7.33 13.44
N ASN A 79 9.58 6.86 12.21
CA ASN A 79 10.30 7.28 11.01
C ASN A 79 9.65 8.48 10.30
N LYS A 80 8.66 9.15 10.93
CA LYS A 80 7.96 10.32 10.38
C LYS A 80 7.37 10.08 8.98
N MET A 81 6.84 8.88 8.74
CA MET A 81 6.23 8.49 7.46
C MET A 81 4.79 9.01 7.29
N VAL A 82 4.21 9.60 8.35
CA VAL A 82 2.83 10.09 8.40
C VAL A 82 2.84 11.46 9.05
N ASP A 83 2.00 12.38 8.56
CA ASP A 83 1.86 13.73 9.10
C ASP A 83 0.72 13.81 10.12
N ILE A 84 -0.42 13.16 9.82
CA ILE A 84 -1.63 13.24 10.64
C ILE A 84 -2.22 11.84 10.87
N ILE A 85 -2.59 11.54 12.12
CA ILE A 85 -3.24 10.28 12.49
C ILE A 85 -4.66 10.57 12.99
N VAL A 86 -5.62 9.78 12.50
CA VAL A 86 -7.02 9.81 12.95
C VAL A 86 -7.43 8.41 13.38
N THR A 87 -7.82 8.23 14.64
CA THR A 87 -8.21 6.91 15.15
C THR A 87 -9.33 7.05 16.19
N THR A 88 -9.99 5.94 16.49
CA THR A 88 -10.97 5.86 17.58
C THR A 88 -10.27 5.75 18.93
N CYS A 89 -10.99 5.99 20.04
CA CYS A 89 -10.49 5.64 21.37
C CYS A 89 -10.20 4.12 21.46
N GLY A 90 -9.20 3.73 22.27
CA GLY A 90 -8.77 2.34 22.43
C GLY A 90 -7.50 1.95 21.66
N SER A 91 -6.98 2.88 20.85
CA SER A 91 -5.67 2.84 20.19
C SER A 91 -4.53 3.27 21.12
#